data_AF-A0A238JPK9-F1
#
_entry.id   AF-A0A238JPK9-F1
#
_cell.length_a   1.000
_cell.length_b   1.000
_cell.length_c   1.000
_cell.angle_alpha   90.00
_cell.angle_beta   90.00
_cell.angle_gamma   90.00
#
_symmetry.space_group_name_H-M   'P 1'
#
loop_
_entity.id
_entity.type
_entity.pdbx_description
1 polymer ?
#
loop_
_entity_poly.entity_id
_entity_poly.type
_entity_poly.pdbx_seq_one_letter_code
_entity_poly.pdbx_strand_id
1 'polypeptide(L)'
;MLAEILISAFLVIAGVFGLVGSFGLLKLQDTMQRLHAPTKASTLGVGGVLIASMLYFYLVKESFSFHELMITLFLFLTAPITALFIAQTHILMNLRRKDLPEPAGEHGWSIYDKPPVQEPSEAAEKA
;
A
#
# COMPACT_ATOMS: atom_id res chain seq x y z
N MET A 1 -30.50 -7.51 10.31
CA MET A 1 -31.00 -6.71 9.16
C MET A 1 -30.03 -5.60 8.75
N LEU A 2 -29.92 -4.46 9.46
CA LEU A 2 -29.04 -3.36 9.01
C LEU A 2 -27.55 -3.75 8.97
N ALA A 3 -27.08 -4.49 9.98
CA ALA A 3 -25.71 -5.00 10.04
C ALA A 3 -25.38 -5.92 8.85
N GLU A 4 -26.29 -6.83 8.50
CA GLU A 4 -26.13 -7.76 7.37
C GLU A 4 -26.07 -7.04 6.03
N ILE A 5 -26.88 -5.99 5.84
CA ILE A 5 -26.86 -5.16 4.65
C ILE A 5 -25.50 -4.45 4.53
N LEU A 6 -25.00 -3.89 5.63
CA LEU A 6 -23.72 -3.19 5.65
C LEU A 6 -22.57 -4.15 5.33
N ILE A 7 -22.52 -5.31 6.00
CA ILE A 7 -21.51 -6.36 5.76
C ILE A 7 -21.55 -6.82 4.30
N SER A 8 -22.75 -7.08 3.77
CA SER A 8 -22.93 -7.51 2.37
C SER A 8 -22.45 -6.44 1.39
N ALA A 9 -22.75 -5.16 1.66
CA ALA A 9 -22.28 -4.06 0.83
C ALA A 9 -20.74 -4.00 0.80
N PHE A 10 -20.07 -4.13 1.95
CA PHE A 10 -18.62 -4.19 2.02
C PHE A 10 -18.04 -5.39 1.24
N LEU A 11 -18.66 -6.57 1.34
CA LEU A 11 -18.23 -7.76 0.60
C LEU A 11 -18.40 -7.61 -0.92
N VAL A 12 -19.49 -7.00 -1.38
CA VAL A 12 -19.71 -6.73 -2.80
C VAL A 12 -18.68 -5.74 -3.32
N ILE A 13 -18.47 -4.62 -2.61
CA ILE A 13 -17.44 -3.64 -2.96
C ILE A 13 -16.06 -4.31 -2.99
N ALA A 14 -15.75 -5.12 -1.98
CA ALA A 14 -14.50 -5.85 -1.91
C ALA A 14 -14.28 -6.77 -3.11
N GLY A 15 -15.31 -7.52 -3.49
CA GLY A 15 -15.31 -8.39 -4.66
C GLY A 15 -15.09 -7.61 -5.97
N VAL A 16 -15.76 -6.47 -6.13
CA VAL A 16 -15.58 -5.59 -7.31
C VAL A 16 -14.13 -5.11 -7.40
N PHE A 17 -13.54 -4.62 -6.30
CA PHE A 17 -12.15 -4.17 -6.31
C PHE A 17 -11.16 -5.31 -6.51
N GLY A 18 -11.43 -6.51 -5.96
CA GLY A 18 -10.63 -7.71 -6.21
C GLY A 18 -10.63 -8.12 -7.69
N LEU A 19 -11.80 -8.10 -8.33
CA LEU A 19 -11.96 -8.38 -9.76
C LEU A 19 -11.26 -7.33 -10.61
N VAL A 20 -11.50 -6.04 -10.34
CA VAL A 20 -10.88 -4.93 -11.09
C VAL A 20 -9.36 -4.95 -10.95
N GLY A 21 -8.81 -5.22 -9.77
CA GLY A 21 -7.35 -5.32 -9.59
C GLY A 21 -6.75 -6.52 -10.30
N SER A 22 -7.41 -7.68 -10.25
CA SER A 22 -6.97 -8.89 -10.96
C SER A 22 -7.01 -8.70 -12.48
N PHE A 23 -8.10 -8.13 -12.99
CA PHE A 23 -8.24 -7.82 -14.41
C PHE A 23 -7.25 -6.73 -14.86
N GLY A 24 -7.05 -5.70 -14.05
CA GLY A 24 -6.08 -4.64 -14.31
C GLY A 24 -4.65 -5.18 -14.38
N LEU A 25 -4.30 -6.16 -13.56
CA LEU A 25 -2.98 -6.79 -13.61
C LEU A 25 -2.72 -7.55 -14.93
N LEU A 26 -3.76 -8.11 -15.54
CA LEU A 26 -3.71 -8.79 -16.84
C LEU A 26 -3.73 -7.82 -18.03
N LYS A 27 -4.48 -6.72 -17.92
CA LYS A 27 -4.71 -5.79 -19.04
C LYS A 27 -3.66 -4.70 -19.19
N LEU A 28 -3.07 -4.23 -18.09
CA LEU A 28 -2.12 -3.10 -18.12
C LEU A 28 -0.74 -3.60 -18.61
N GLN A 29 -0.11 -2.83 -19.51
CA GLN A 29 1.13 -3.23 -20.17
C GLN A 29 2.39 -2.76 -19.42
N ASP A 30 2.34 -1.58 -18.82
CA ASP A 30 3.47 -0.99 -18.09
C ASP A 30 3.53 -1.48 -16.63
N THR A 31 4.73 -1.73 -16.10
CA THR A 31 4.95 -2.20 -14.72
C THR A 31 4.40 -1.25 -13.66
N MET A 32 4.58 0.06 -13.82
CA MET A 32 4.05 1.06 -12.88
C MET A 32 2.53 1.09 -12.92
N GLN A 33 1.95 1.02 -14.12
CA GLN A 33 0.51 0.91 -14.30
C GLN A 33 -0.03 -0.37 -13.65
N ARG A 34 0.63 -1.51 -13.88
CA ARG A 34 0.31 -2.79 -13.26
C ARG A 34 0.42 -2.75 -11.75
N LEU A 35 1.24 -1.89 -11.14
CA LEU A 35 1.35 -1.79 -9.68
C LEU A 35 0.12 -1.11 -9.05
N HIS A 36 -0.55 -0.21 -9.77
CA HIS A 36 -1.77 0.46 -9.30
C HIS A 36 -2.97 -0.48 -9.18
N ALA A 37 -3.08 -1.51 -10.03
CA ALA A 37 -4.23 -2.40 -10.02
C ALA A 37 -4.28 -3.33 -8.79
N PRO A 38 -3.22 -4.09 -8.45
CA PRO A 38 -3.11 -4.89 -7.23
C PRO A 38 -3.17 -4.06 -5.96
N THR A 39 -2.58 -2.86 -5.93
CA THR A 39 -2.62 -2.00 -4.74
C THR A 39 -4.03 -1.50 -4.42
N LYS A 40 -4.86 -1.22 -5.43
CA LYS A 40 -6.30 -0.94 -5.22
C LYS A 40 -7.07 -2.16 -4.73
N ALA A 41 -6.78 -3.35 -5.27
CA ALA A 41 -7.40 -4.58 -4.80
C ALA A 41 -7.01 -4.94 -3.36
N SER A 42 -5.76 -4.75 -2.95
CA SER A 42 -5.35 -5.04 -1.57
C SER A 42 -5.89 -4.01 -0.58
N THR A 43 -5.90 -2.73 -0.92
CA THR A 43 -6.38 -1.68 0.00
C THR A 43 -7.90 -1.65 0.14
N LEU A 44 -8.64 -1.52 -0.96
CA LEU A 44 -10.10 -1.42 -0.93
C LEU A 44 -10.80 -2.78 -1.00
N GLY A 45 -10.22 -3.73 -1.73
CA GLY A 45 -10.75 -5.09 -1.81
C GLY A 45 -10.58 -5.84 -0.49
N VAL A 46 -9.34 -6.19 -0.16
CA VAL A 46 -9.04 -6.93 1.07
C VAL A 46 -9.39 -6.12 2.32
N GLY A 47 -9.13 -4.81 2.34
CA GLY A 47 -9.58 -3.94 3.44
C GLY A 47 -11.10 -3.96 3.63
N GLY A 48 -11.88 -3.99 2.55
CA GLY A 48 -13.34 -4.14 2.63
C GLY A 48 -13.79 -5.47 3.25
N VAL A 49 -13.12 -6.58 2.89
CA VAL A 49 -13.36 -7.89 3.52
C VAL A 49 -13.04 -7.86 5.02
N LEU A 50 -11.93 -7.22 5.41
CA LEU A 50 -11.51 -7.14 6.80
C LEU A 50 -12.48 -6.31 7.65
N ILE A 51 -12.94 -5.16 7.12
CA ILE A 51 -13.96 -4.35 7.77
C ILE A 51 -15.26 -5.14 7.91
N ALA A 52 -15.69 -5.86 6.86
CA ALA A 52 -16.87 -6.72 6.92
C ALA A 52 -16.74 -7.82 7.99
N SER A 53 -15.55 -8.44 8.10
CA SER A 53 -15.25 -9.46 9.10
C SER A 53 -15.33 -8.89 10.52
N MET A 54 -14.65 -7.76 10.78
CA MET A 54 -14.69 -7.08 12.09
C MET A 54 -16.11 -6.68 12.49
N LEU A 55 -16.90 -6.14 11.55
CA LEU A 55 -18.30 -5.81 11.80
C LEU A 55 -19.13 -7.05 12.14
N TYR A 56 -18.91 -8.16 11.44
CA TYR A 56 -19.62 -9.42 11.71
C TYR A 56 -19.29 -9.95 13.11
N PHE A 57 -18.01 -10.00 13.48
CA PHE A 57 -17.62 -10.50 14.80
C PHE A 57 -18.08 -9.58 15.93
N TYR A 58 -18.01 -8.27 15.73
CA TYR A 58 -18.47 -7.29 16.71
C TYR A 58 -20.00 -7.30 16.92
N LEU A 59 -20.78 -7.32 15.82
CA LEU A 59 -22.24 -7.16 15.89
C LEU A 59 -23.02 -8.47 16.03
N VAL A 60 -22.44 -9.61 15.64
CA VAL A 60 -23.15 -10.91 15.61
C VAL A 60 -22.62 -11.89 16.64
N LYS A 61 -21.30 -11.95 16.82
CA LYS A 61 -20.66 -12.95 17.71
C LYS A 61 -20.30 -12.42 19.10
N GLU A 62 -20.41 -11.11 19.34
CA GLU A 62 -19.99 -10.41 20.58
C GLU A 62 -18.56 -10.77 21.03
N SER A 63 -17.70 -11.23 20.12
CA SER A 63 -16.34 -11.65 20.44
C SER A 63 -15.34 -10.86 19.62
N PHE A 64 -14.40 -10.22 20.31
CA PHE A 64 -13.31 -9.51 19.66
C PHE A 64 -12.15 -10.47 19.41
N SER A 65 -11.87 -10.76 18.14
CA SER A 65 -10.77 -11.65 17.75
C SER A 65 -9.52 -10.85 17.41
N PHE A 66 -8.47 -10.98 18.23
CA PHE A 66 -7.15 -10.39 17.96
C PHE A 66 -6.56 -10.86 16.61
N HIS A 67 -7.00 -12.02 16.12
CA HIS A 67 -6.51 -12.58 14.87
C HIS A 67 -6.85 -11.69 13.65
N GLU A 68 -8.04 -11.08 13.62
CA GLU A 68 -8.48 -10.22 12.52
C GLU A 68 -7.69 -8.91 12.48
N LEU A 69 -7.37 -8.36 13.65
CA LEU A 69 -6.51 -7.19 13.77
C LEU A 69 -5.09 -7.51 13.28
N MET A 70 -4.53 -8.67 13.63
CA MET A 70 -3.22 -9.11 13.14
C MET A 70 -3.20 -9.27 11.62
N ILE A 71 -4.21 -9.90 11.02
CA ILE A 71 -4.31 -10.05 9.57
C ILE A 71 -4.37 -8.67 8.90
N THR A 72 -5.19 -7.77 9.44
CA THR A 72 -5.33 -6.40 8.93
C THR A 72 -3.99 -5.66 8.95
N LEU A 73 -3.34 -5.63 10.11
CA LEU A 73 -2.05 -4.94 10.29
C LEU A 73 -0.99 -5.53 9.36
N PHE A 74 -0.90 -6.86 9.29
CA PHE A 74 0.08 -7.54 8.46
C PHE A 74 -0.11 -7.22 6.97
N LEU A 75 -1.33 -7.31 6.45
CA LEU A 75 -1.60 -7.04 5.03
C LEU A 75 -1.43 -5.56 4.68
N PHE A 76 -1.90 -4.65 5.54
CA PHE A 76 -1.73 -3.21 5.32
C PHE A 76 -0.28 -2.74 5.45
N LEU A 77 0.56 -3.43 6.22
CA LEU A 77 1.99 -3.11 6.29
C LEU A 77 2.76 -3.72 5.12
N THR A 78 2.52 -5.00 4.83
CA THR A 78 3.32 -5.74 3.83
C THR A 78 3.03 -5.26 2.41
N ALA A 79 1.77 -5.04 2.04
CA ALA A 79 1.42 -4.70 0.66
C ALA A 79 2.02 -3.37 0.17
N PRO A 80 1.95 -2.25 0.93
CA PRO A 80 2.56 -0.98 0.51
C PRO A 80 4.08 -1.03 0.48
N ILE A 81 4.70 -1.73 1.44
CA ILE A 81 6.16 -1.87 1.49
C ILE A 81 6.65 -2.68 0.28
N THR A 82 6.01 -3.81 -0.03
CA THR A 82 6.31 -4.59 -1.24
C THR A 82 6.12 -3.75 -2.50
N ALA A 83 5.04 -2.97 -2.60
CA ALA A 83 4.82 -2.09 -3.75
C ALA A 83 5.92 -1.02 -3.89
N LEU A 84 6.34 -0.40 -2.77
CA LEU A 84 7.44 0.57 -2.77
C LEU A 84 8.75 -0.04 -3.28
N PHE A 85 9.12 -1.23 -2.80
CA PHE A 85 10.33 -1.92 -3.27
C PHE A 85 10.26 -2.29 -4.76
N ILE A 86 9.10 -2.73 -5.25
CA ILE A 86 8.90 -2.99 -6.69
C ILE A 86 9.04 -1.69 -7.50
N ALA A 87 8.51 -0.58 -7.00
CA ALA A 87 8.64 0.71 -7.66
C ALA A 87 10.10 1.19 -7.74
N GLN A 88 10.82 1.13 -6.62
CA GLN A 88 12.24 1.51 -6.56
C GLN A 88 13.10 0.63 -7.48
N THR A 89 12.89 -0.68 -7.48
CA THR A 89 13.65 -1.61 -8.32
C THR A 89 13.38 -1.38 -9.81
N HIS A 90 12.13 -1.10 -10.19
CA HIS A 90 11.81 -0.73 -11.56
C HIS A 90 12.50 0.57 -11.99
N ILE A 91 12.49 1.62 -11.14
CA ILE A 91 13.21 2.87 -11.43
C ILE A 91 14.70 2.59 -11.63
N LEU A 92 15.33 1.81 -10.74
CA LEU A 92 16.74 1.46 -10.81
C LEU A 92 17.11 0.67 -12.08
N MET A 93 16.24 -0.25 -12.52
CA MET A 93 16.50 -1.11 -13.69
C MET A 93 16.17 -0.43 -15.02
N ASN A 94 15.18 0.46 -15.06
CA ASN A 94 14.63 0.99 -16.31
C ASN A 94 14.94 2.48 -16.55
N LEU A 95 15.29 3.26 -15.52
CA LEU A 95 15.64 4.67 -15.65
C LEU A 95 17.11 4.90 -15.33
N ARG A 96 17.78 5.68 -16.18
CA ARG A 96 19.13 6.20 -15.88
C ARG A 96 18.99 7.54 -15.16
N ARG A 97 19.97 7.87 -14.32
CA ARG A 97 20.01 9.14 -13.58
C ARG A 97 19.76 10.39 -14.44
N LYS A 98 20.25 10.39 -15.67
CA LYS A 98 20.08 11.48 -16.64
C LYS A 98 18.65 11.64 -17.18
N ASP A 99 17.83 10.60 -17.06
CA ASP A 99 16.46 10.55 -17.57
C ASP A 99 15.45 10.96 -16.45
N LEU A 100 15.94 11.24 -15.23
CA LEU A 100 15.13 11.70 -14.09
C LEU A 100 14.96 13.23 -14.10
N PRO A 101 13.81 13.76 -13.64
CA PRO A 101 13.65 15.19 -13.46
C PRO A 101 14.60 15.71 -12.38
N GLU A 102 14.93 17.01 -12.48
CA GLU A 102 15.75 17.68 -11.49
C GLU A 102 15.11 17.54 -10.09
N PRO A 103 15.87 17.11 -9.08
CA PRO A 103 15.37 17.02 -7.71
C PRO A 103 14.86 18.39 -7.25
N ALA A 104 13.68 18.43 -6.64
CA ALA A 104 13.11 19.67 -6.11
C ALA A 104 13.78 20.15 -4.81
N GLY A 105 14.66 19.34 -4.21
CA GLY A 105 15.34 19.65 -2.94
C GLY A 105 16.84 19.87 -3.11
N GLU A 106 17.50 20.33 -2.05
CA GLU A 106 18.96 20.53 -2.01
C GLU A 106 19.77 19.24 -2.22
N HIS A 107 19.14 18.09 -1.97
CA HIS A 107 19.75 16.78 -2.08
C HIS A 107 19.22 16.05 -3.31
N GLY A 108 20.11 15.33 -3.98
CA GLY A 108 19.74 14.55 -5.15
C GLY A 108 18.89 13.32 -4.82
N TRP A 109 18.58 12.51 -5.84
CA TRP A 109 17.71 11.35 -5.68
C TRP A 109 18.32 10.34 -4.70
N SER A 110 17.63 10.05 -3.60
CA SER A 110 18.08 9.12 -2.54
C SER A 110 18.43 7.71 -3.04
N ILE A 111 17.90 7.34 -4.20
CA ILE A 111 18.17 6.07 -4.88
C ILE A 111 19.60 6.03 -5.46
N TYR A 112 20.19 7.17 -5.81
CA TYR A 112 21.50 7.29 -6.48
C TYR A 112 22.54 8.07 -5.66
N ASP A 113 22.09 8.98 -4.80
CA ASP A 113 22.96 9.90 -4.06
C ASP A 113 23.24 9.41 -2.65
N LYS A 114 24.45 9.72 -2.16
CA LYS A 114 24.82 9.41 -0.79
C LYS A 114 23.99 10.26 0.17
N PRO A 115 23.62 9.72 1.34
CA PRO A 115 22.99 10.53 2.37
C PRO A 115 23.89 11.73 2.72
N PRO A 116 23.32 12.90 3.02
CA PRO A 116 24.10 14.04 3.44
C PRO A 116 24.98 13.67 4.63
N VAL A 117 26.25 14.07 4.55
CA VAL A 117 27.16 13.96 5.68
C VAL A 117 26.71 15.02 6.68
N GLN A 118 26.03 14.59 7.75
CA GLN A 118 25.77 15.46 8.90
C GLN A 118 27.12 15.77 9.55
N GLU A 119 27.67 16.97 9.34
CA GLU A 119 28.83 17.38 10.10
C GLU A 119 28.45 17.48 11.59
N PRO A 120 29.28 17.00 12.53
CA PRO A 120 28.96 16.92 13.96
C PRO A 120 28.55 18.25 14.62
N SER A 121 28.72 19.39 13.95
CA SER A 121 28.44 20.72 14.49
C SER A 121 26.95 21.05 14.60
N GLU A 122 26.08 20.55 13.71
CA GLU A 122 24.66 20.94 13.70
C GLU A 122 23.80 20.15 14.70
N ALA A 123 24.25 18.96 15.11
CA ALA A 123 23.55 18.12 16.10
C ALA A 123 23.65 18.68 17.53
N ALA A 124 24.69 19.48 17.82
CA ALA A 124 24.90 20.10 19.12
C ALA A 124 24.15 21.44 19.29
N GLU A 125 23.73 22.08 18.20
CA GLU A 125 23.04 23.38 18.24
C GLU A 125 21.51 23.25 18.33
N LYS A 126 20.96 22.09 17.99
CA LYS A 126 19.50 21.82 18.00
C LYS A 126 18.99 20.94 19.15
N ALA A 127 19.87 20.52 20.07
CA ALA A 127 19.53 19.74 21.27
C ALA A 127 19.59 20.62 22.52
#